data_AF-A0A0A2KLT9-F1
#
_entry.id   AF-A0A0A2KLT9-F1
#
_cell.length_a   1.000
_cell.length_b   1.000
_cell.length_c   1.000
_cell.angle_alpha   90.00
_cell.angle_beta   90.00
_cell.angle_gamma   90.00
#
_symmetry.space_group_name_H-M   'P 1'
#
loop_
_entity.id
_entity.type
_entity.pdbx_description
1 polymer ?
#
loop_
_entity_poly.entity_id
_entity_poly.type
_entity_poly.pdbx_seq_one_letter_code
_entity_poly.pdbx_strand_id
1 'polypeptide(L)'
;MFKPRVLTPLRALERAFTPTIRSTPVLSQSQSLLRTLSATSTFPKTTPTPSLSRALLPFTQVRHASHASQGTANRHSRDPAGKRLGAKRSGGEYVVTGCIIFRQRGSLWFPGENCGMGRDHTIYATQSGYVRYYLDPLKHPKRRYIGVVFDKEEQLPHPRNAPSRRKLNMAAVPMAERVVAQSDLVASVDESGVRVTDVEAVEAESGPQLRPGYMYREANWEIGRAAEKAGITAMPHDRGNRWLAWRKRQQRAERAAQLKSLKGNKKTAKK
;
A
#
# COMPACT_ATOMS: atom_id res chain seq x y z
N MET A 1 -39.06 0.00 50.24
CA MET A 1 -39.40 1.33 49.65
C MET A 1 -39.10 1.29 48.16
N PHE A 2 -40.11 0.92 47.37
CA PHE A 2 -40.12 1.05 45.92
C PHE A 2 -40.47 2.49 45.54
N LYS A 3 -39.81 3.05 44.53
CA LYS A 3 -40.51 3.57 43.34
C LYS A 3 -39.54 3.78 42.15
N PRO A 4 -39.99 3.51 40.90
CA PRO A 4 -39.21 3.56 39.67
C PRO A 4 -39.49 4.84 38.86
N ARG A 5 -38.64 5.19 37.89
CA ARG A 5 -38.95 6.20 36.86
C ARG A 5 -39.07 5.58 35.48
N VAL A 6 -40.33 5.28 35.17
CA VAL A 6 -41.12 5.48 33.94
C VAL A 6 -40.40 5.65 32.60
N LEU A 7 -40.87 4.81 31.68
CA LEU A 7 -40.66 4.70 30.24
C LEU A 7 -41.26 5.87 29.43
N THR A 8 -40.67 6.17 28.26
CA THR A 8 -41.36 6.84 27.14
C THR A 8 -40.90 6.25 25.79
N PRO A 9 -41.73 6.32 24.73
CA PRO A 9 -42.10 5.13 23.98
C PRO A 9 -41.39 4.92 22.63
N LEU A 10 -41.45 3.65 22.22
CA LEU A 10 -41.30 3.16 20.85
C LEU A 10 -42.14 3.96 19.86
N ARG A 11 -41.52 4.32 18.72
CA ARG A 11 -42.23 4.67 17.49
C ARG A 11 -41.63 3.85 16.36
N ALA A 12 -42.39 2.87 15.90
CA ALA A 12 -42.07 2.02 14.76
C ALA A 12 -42.85 2.48 13.51
N LEU A 13 -42.28 2.11 12.34
CA LEU A 13 -42.86 2.06 10.98
C LEU A 13 -43.10 3.45 10.32
N GLU A 14 -42.85 3.68 9.04
CA GLU A 14 -42.51 2.84 7.89
C GLU A 14 -42.08 3.71 6.69
N ARG A 15 -41.46 3.07 5.69
CA ARG A 15 -41.48 3.41 4.25
C ARG A 15 -40.76 4.68 3.75
N ALA A 16 -39.69 4.48 2.99
CA ALA A 16 -39.73 4.44 1.50
C ALA A 16 -38.36 4.80 0.91
N PHE A 17 -37.82 3.87 0.14
CA PHE A 17 -36.70 4.07 -0.77
C PHE A 17 -37.12 5.00 -1.92
N THR A 18 -36.33 6.05 -2.21
CA THR A 18 -36.21 6.61 -3.56
C THR A 18 -34.75 7.00 -3.83
N PRO A 19 -34.15 6.61 -4.97
CA PRO A 19 -32.83 7.07 -5.37
C PRO A 19 -32.96 8.35 -6.21
N THR A 20 -32.33 9.46 -5.78
CA THR A 20 -32.22 10.65 -6.63
C THR A 20 -30.86 10.71 -7.30
N ILE A 21 -30.91 10.55 -8.62
CA ILE A 21 -29.81 10.70 -9.58
C ILE A 21 -29.35 12.15 -9.59
N ARG A 22 -28.03 12.34 -9.51
CA ARG A 22 -27.33 13.61 -9.70
C ARG A 22 -27.31 13.95 -11.20
N SER A 23 -28.03 15.00 -11.61
CA SER A 23 -27.82 15.67 -12.89
C SER A 23 -27.20 17.06 -12.69
N THR A 24 -26.32 17.42 -13.61
CA THR A 24 -25.48 18.63 -13.66
C THR A 24 -26.28 19.89 -13.99
N PRO A 25 -25.93 21.08 -13.48
CA PRO A 25 -26.43 22.32 -14.06
C PRO A 25 -25.59 22.76 -15.27
N VAL A 26 -26.26 22.97 -16.40
CA VAL A 26 -25.76 23.70 -17.57
C VAL A 26 -26.17 25.17 -17.45
N LEU A 27 -25.27 26.00 -17.95
CA LEU A 27 -25.27 27.46 -18.09
C LEU A 27 -26.55 28.04 -18.76
N SER A 28 -26.76 29.35 -18.50
CA SER A 28 -27.52 30.33 -19.30
C SER A 28 -28.90 30.69 -18.75
N GLN A 29 -29.07 31.92 -18.23
CA GLN A 29 -29.49 33.07 -19.04
C GLN A 29 -29.61 34.30 -18.14
N SER A 30 -28.97 35.38 -18.58
CA SER A 30 -29.19 36.74 -18.12
C SER A 30 -30.61 37.19 -18.41
N GLN A 31 -31.28 37.84 -17.45
CA GLN A 31 -32.21 38.92 -17.77
C GLN A 31 -32.43 39.86 -16.57
N SER A 32 -32.30 41.14 -16.91
CA SER A 32 -32.46 42.36 -16.15
C SER A 32 -33.85 42.54 -15.57
N LEU A 33 -33.96 43.10 -14.36
CA LEU A 33 -35.04 44.03 -14.02
C LEU A 33 -34.51 45.11 -13.06
N LEU A 34 -34.65 46.35 -13.53
CA LEU A 34 -34.40 47.60 -12.83
C LEU A 34 -35.43 47.77 -11.71
N ARG A 35 -34.98 48.21 -10.53
CA ARG A 35 -35.88 48.75 -9.50
C ARG A 35 -35.39 50.12 -9.06
N THR A 36 -36.01 51.13 -9.66
CA THR A 36 -35.97 52.53 -9.27
C THR A 36 -36.88 52.76 -8.06
N LEU A 37 -36.34 53.29 -6.96
CA LEU A 37 -37.11 54.08 -6.00
C LEU A 37 -36.20 55.19 -5.45
N SER A 38 -36.34 56.38 -6.02
CA SER A 38 -35.81 57.63 -5.49
C SER A 38 -36.89 58.28 -4.62
N ALA A 39 -36.63 58.42 -3.32
CA ALA A 39 -37.39 59.28 -2.43
C ALA A 39 -36.57 60.55 -2.18
N THR A 40 -37.12 61.68 -2.61
CA THR A 40 -36.62 63.03 -2.39
C THR A 40 -37.01 63.51 -0.99
N SER A 41 -36.06 64.09 -0.25
CA SER A 41 -36.38 65.16 0.70
C SER A 41 -35.32 66.26 0.56
N THR A 42 -35.77 67.37 -0.01
CA THR A 42 -35.19 68.71 0.06
C THR A 42 -35.39 69.26 1.48
N PHE A 43 -34.40 69.91 2.10
CA PHE A 43 -34.24 71.38 2.20
C PHE A 43 -33.15 71.68 3.27
N PRO A 44 -32.68 72.94 3.47
CA PRO A 44 -31.68 73.61 2.67
C PRO A 44 -30.47 74.08 3.51
N LYS A 45 -29.44 74.51 2.80
CA LYS A 45 -28.17 75.06 3.31
C LYS A 45 -28.28 76.57 3.50
N THR A 46 -27.89 77.09 4.67
CA THR A 46 -27.40 78.47 4.82
C THR A 46 -26.27 78.54 5.87
N THR A 47 -25.08 78.87 5.38
CA THR A 47 -23.95 79.47 6.12
C THR A 47 -24.17 81.00 6.22
N PRO A 48 -23.61 81.76 7.20
CA PRO A 48 -22.20 82.18 7.11
C PRO A 48 -21.43 82.59 8.40
N THR A 49 -20.16 82.15 8.48
CA THR A 49 -18.93 82.89 8.93
C THR A 49 -18.81 83.44 10.37
N PRO A 50 -17.63 83.96 10.81
CA PRO A 50 -16.41 83.21 11.14
C PRO A 50 -15.87 83.58 12.54
N SER A 51 -15.11 82.70 13.21
CA SER A 51 -14.25 83.14 14.31
C SER A 51 -12.93 82.38 14.38
N LEU A 52 -11.89 83.20 14.41
CA LEU A 52 -10.49 82.84 14.49
C LEU A 52 -10.17 82.16 15.83
N SER A 53 -9.50 81.01 15.77
CA SER A 53 -8.44 80.68 16.74
C SER A 53 -7.57 79.57 16.15
N ARG A 54 -6.58 80.02 15.39
CA ARG A 54 -5.40 79.26 14.97
C ARG A 54 -4.57 78.97 16.22
N ALA A 55 -4.83 77.84 16.87
CA ALA A 55 -3.91 77.25 17.83
C ALA A 55 -3.07 76.19 17.11
N LEU A 56 -1.89 76.61 16.66
CA LEU A 56 -0.82 75.75 16.16
C LEU A 56 -0.28 74.93 17.33
N LEU A 57 -0.77 73.71 17.50
CA LEU A 57 -0.07 72.66 18.22
C LEU A 57 0.65 71.79 17.17
N PRO A 58 1.98 71.59 17.23
CA PRO A 58 2.64 70.58 16.42
C PRO A 58 2.37 69.22 17.06
N PHE A 59 1.10 68.78 17.05
CA PHE A 59 0.79 67.39 17.33
C PHE A 59 1.20 66.63 16.07
N THR A 60 2.48 66.22 16.02
CA THR A 60 2.95 65.24 15.06
C THR A 60 2.16 63.96 15.33
N GLN A 61 1.01 63.84 14.66
CA GLN A 61 0.22 62.63 14.72
C GLN A 61 0.98 61.60 13.91
N VAL A 62 1.90 60.90 14.60
CA VAL A 62 2.60 59.73 14.07
C VAL A 62 1.52 58.72 13.75
N ARG A 63 1.12 58.66 12.48
CA ARG A 63 0.34 57.55 11.98
C ARG A 63 1.28 56.37 11.99
N HIS A 64 1.17 55.50 12.99
CA HIS A 64 1.71 54.15 12.93
C HIS A 64 0.93 53.36 11.88
N ALA A 65 1.09 53.72 10.61
CA ALA A 65 0.74 52.84 9.52
C ALA A 65 1.77 51.71 9.54
N SER A 66 1.48 50.62 10.25
CA SER A 66 2.19 49.37 10.04
C SER A 66 1.94 48.96 8.59
N HIS A 67 3.01 48.88 7.79
CA HIS A 67 2.97 48.39 6.42
C HIS A 67 2.30 47.01 6.40
N ALA A 68 1.03 46.97 6.00
CA ALA A 68 0.20 45.80 5.79
C ALA A 68 0.38 44.64 6.80
N SER A 69 -0.32 44.69 7.93
CA SER A 69 -0.74 43.48 8.66
C SER A 69 -1.88 42.72 7.96
N GLN A 70 -2.16 43.03 6.69
CA GLN A 70 -2.88 42.14 5.79
C GLN A 70 -1.87 41.10 5.33
N GLY A 71 -1.97 39.88 5.89
CA GLY A 71 -1.12 38.75 5.50
C GLY A 71 -1.00 38.70 3.98
N THR A 72 0.24 38.84 3.49
CA THR A 72 0.66 38.89 2.09
C THR A 72 -0.47 38.61 1.09
N ALA A 73 -0.99 39.65 0.42
CA ALA A 73 -2.10 39.57 -0.54
C ALA A 73 -1.86 38.59 -1.73
N ASN A 74 -0.63 38.10 -1.89
CA ASN A 74 -0.21 37.09 -2.86
C ASN A 74 0.41 35.83 -2.23
N ARG A 75 0.01 35.43 -1.02
CA ARG A 75 0.33 34.07 -0.54
C ARG A 75 -0.55 33.09 -1.30
N HIS A 76 0.02 32.45 -2.33
CA HIS A 76 -0.55 31.23 -2.90
C HIS A 76 -1.00 30.33 -1.76
N SER A 77 -2.28 29.93 -1.77
CA SER A 77 -2.81 28.96 -0.83
C SER A 77 -2.00 27.67 -0.98
N ARG A 78 -1.04 27.48 -0.08
CA ARG A 78 -0.13 26.32 -0.02
C ARG A 78 -0.76 25.20 0.80
N ASP A 79 -2.08 25.05 0.74
CA ASP A 79 -2.74 23.93 1.40
C ASP A 79 -2.76 22.72 0.44
N PRO A 80 -2.00 21.65 0.73
CA PRO A 80 -2.03 20.46 -0.11
C PRO A 80 -3.40 19.78 -0.01
N ALA A 81 -3.88 19.24 -1.13
CA ALA A 81 -5.10 18.43 -1.12
C ALA A 81 -5.05 17.32 -0.05
N GLY A 82 -6.17 17.16 0.66
CA GLY A 82 -6.33 16.16 1.71
C GLY A 82 -5.98 14.74 1.23
N LYS A 83 -5.17 14.03 2.01
CA LYS A 83 -4.61 12.71 1.63
C LYS A 83 -5.57 11.53 1.84
N ARG A 84 -6.84 11.79 2.20
CA ARG A 84 -7.89 10.78 2.40
C ARG A 84 -7.46 9.64 3.35
N LEU A 85 -6.76 9.98 4.43
CA LEU A 85 -6.36 9.03 5.49
C LEU A 85 -7.59 8.59 6.30
N GLY A 86 -7.41 7.64 7.22
CA GLY A 86 -8.44 7.11 8.12
C GLY A 86 -8.94 5.72 7.73
N ALA A 87 -10.01 5.30 8.43
CA ALA A 87 -10.66 4.01 8.22
C ALA A 87 -11.27 3.91 6.83
N LYS A 88 -11.14 2.73 6.23
CA LYS A 88 -11.76 2.32 4.96
C LYS A 88 -12.75 1.19 5.17
N ARG A 89 -12.56 0.42 6.24
CA ARG A 89 -13.48 -0.62 6.70
C ARG A 89 -13.80 -0.41 8.17
N SER A 90 -15.09 -0.48 8.47
CA SER A 90 -15.63 -0.32 9.82
C SER A 90 -15.58 -1.65 10.59
N GLY A 91 -15.82 -1.62 11.91
CA GLY A 91 -15.85 -2.84 12.71
C GLY A 91 -17.07 -3.71 12.34
N GLY A 92 -16.85 -5.00 12.14
CA GLY A 92 -17.88 -5.96 11.72
C GLY A 92 -18.12 -6.02 10.21
N GLU A 93 -17.39 -5.23 9.42
CA GLU A 93 -17.50 -5.26 7.95
C GLU A 93 -16.73 -6.44 7.36
N TYR A 94 -17.32 -7.09 6.35
CA TYR A 94 -16.69 -8.20 5.64
C TYR A 94 -15.59 -7.70 4.69
N VAL A 95 -14.45 -8.37 4.70
CA VAL A 95 -13.28 -8.03 3.87
C VAL A 95 -12.71 -9.28 3.21
N VAL A 96 -12.15 -9.09 2.02
CA VAL A 96 -11.41 -10.10 1.27
C VAL A 96 -9.90 -9.83 1.41
N THR A 97 -9.09 -10.84 1.13
CA THR A 97 -7.63 -10.72 1.11
C THR A 97 -7.16 -9.55 0.25
N GLY A 98 -6.30 -8.70 0.80
CA GLY A 98 -5.76 -7.51 0.14
C GLY A 98 -6.58 -6.24 0.31
N CYS A 99 -7.80 -6.31 0.87
CA CYS A 99 -8.59 -5.11 1.15
C CYS A 99 -7.89 -4.20 2.18
N ILE A 100 -7.86 -2.89 1.90
CA ILE A 100 -7.33 -1.88 2.82
C ILE A 100 -8.36 -1.62 3.92
N ILE A 101 -7.93 -1.69 5.18
CA ILE A 101 -8.78 -1.45 6.36
C ILE A 101 -8.56 -0.03 6.90
N PHE A 102 -7.31 0.42 6.99
CA PHE A 102 -6.99 1.74 7.56
C PHE A 102 -5.75 2.35 6.90
N ARG A 103 -5.85 3.60 6.42
CA ARG A 103 -4.71 4.37 5.90
C ARG A 103 -4.27 5.39 6.93
N GLN A 104 -2.98 5.43 7.25
CA GLN A 104 -2.49 6.27 8.33
C GLN A 104 -1.12 6.87 8.04
N ARG A 105 -0.69 7.81 8.90
CA ARG A 105 0.69 8.29 8.96
C ARG A 105 1.25 7.86 10.31
N GLY A 106 2.32 7.08 10.27
CA GLY A 106 2.76 6.31 11.43
C GLY A 106 1.75 5.22 11.83
N SER A 107 2.01 4.55 12.95
CA SER A 107 1.21 3.43 13.45
C SER A 107 0.28 3.87 14.58
N LEU A 108 -0.85 4.50 14.24
CA LEU A 108 -1.91 4.80 15.21
C LEU A 108 -2.62 3.50 15.63
N TRP A 109 -2.89 2.67 14.63
CA TRP A 109 -3.31 1.29 14.78
C TRP A 109 -2.18 0.36 14.35
N PHE A 110 -2.06 -0.76 15.03
CA PHE A 110 -1.11 -1.82 14.72
C PHE A 110 -1.82 -3.00 14.05
N PRO A 111 -1.12 -3.74 13.17
CA PRO A 111 -1.67 -4.97 12.60
C PRO A 111 -1.84 -6.00 13.72
N GLY A 112 -3.09 -6.45 13.89
CA GLY A 112 -3.47 -7.56 14.77
C GLY A 112 -3.54 -8.87 14.00
N GLU A 113 -4.44 -9.74 14.40
CA GLU A 113 -4.63 -11.04 13.77
C GLU A 113 -5.15 -10.94 12.32
N ASN A 114 -4.62 -11.77 11.42
CA ASN A 114 -4.99 -11.83 10.00
C ASN A 114 -4.95 -10.46 9.26
N CYS A 115 -4.09 -9.56 9.74
CA CYS A 115 -3.82 -8.26 9.15
C CYS A 115 -2.33 -8.09 8.87
N GLY A 116 -2.02 -7.42 7.76
CA GLY A 116 -0.67 -7.00 7.40
C GLY A 116 -0.52 -5.48 7.47
N MET A 117 0.73 -5.00 7.43
CA MET A 117 1.04 -3.58 7.39
C MET A 117 1.97 -3.29 6.19
N GLY A 118 1.57 -2.34 5.36
CA GLY A 118 2.34 -1.90 4.19
C GLY A 118 3.47 -0.93 4.54
N ARG A 119 4.26 -0.54 3.53
CA ARG A 119 5.37 0.44 3.67
C ARG A 119 4.91 1.78 4.24
N ASP A 120 3.72 2.23 3.88
CA ASP A 120 3.13 3.49 4.37
C ASP A 120 2.32 3.32 5.65
N HIS A 121 2.51 2.20 6.37
CA HIS A 121 1.76 1.80 7.56
C HIS A 121 0.25 1.58 7.33
N THR A 122 -0.17 1.45 6.07
CA THR A 122 -1.54 1.05 5.73
C THR A 122 -1.79 -0.37 6.20
N ILE A 123 -2.89 -0.58 6.93
CA ILE A 123 -3.31 -1.90 7.38
C ILE A 123 -4.24 -2.52 6.33
N TYR A 124 -3.97 -3.76 5.97
CA TYR A 124 -4.75 -4.53 5.00
C TYR A 124 -5.05 -5.94 5.51
N ALA A 125 -6.12 -6.56 5.01
CA ALA A 125 -6.53 -7.91 5.37
C ALA A 125 -5.65 -8.96 4.68
N THR A 126 -5.11 -9.94 5.42
CA THR A 126 -4.40 -11.08 4.82
C THR A 126 -5.30 -12.28 4.57
N GLN A 127 -6.46 -12.34 5.24
CA GLN A 127 -7.45 -13.41 5.10
C GLN A 127 -8.85 -12.82 4.97
N SER A 128 -9.79 -13.61 4.43
CA SER A 128 -11.20 -13.21 4.30
C SER A 128 -11.97 -13.42 5.60
N GLY A 129 -12.73 -12.40 6.01
CA GLY A 129 -13.41 -12.39 7.30
C GLY A 129 -14.01 -11.03 7.65
N TYR A 130 -14.17 -10.75 8.94
CA TYR A 130 -14.77 -9.53 9.47
C TYR A 130 -13.77 -8.69 10.27
N VAL A 131 -13.78 -7.37 10.08
CA VAL A 131 -12.82 -6.47 10.74
C VAL A 131 -13.17 -6.27 12.22
N ARG A 132 -12.18 -6.36 13.11
CA ARG A 132 -12.31 -6.10 14.55
C ARG A 132 -11.24 -5.13 15.04
N TYR A 133 -11.66 -4.10 15.75
CA TYR A 133 -10.79 -3.13 16.42
C TYR A 133 -10.73 -3.51 17.91
N TYR A 134 -9.53 -3.70 18.46
CA TYR A 134 -9.38 -4.19 19.84
C TYR A 134 -8.10 -3.67 20.52
N LEU A 135 -8.03 -3.88 21.83
CA LEU A 135 -6.84 -3.65 22.66
C LEU A 135 -6.35 -5.00 23.15
N ASP A 136 -5.03 -5.19 23.20
CA ASP A 136 -4.42 -6.41 23.74
C ASP A 136 -3.47 -6.03 24.88
N PRO A 137 -3.98 -6.02 26.13
CA PRO A 137 -3.20 -5.60 27.29
C PRO A 137 -2.07 -6.58 27.62
N LEU A 138 -2.25 -7.87 27.30
CA LEU A 138 -1.26 -8.92 27.59
C LEU A 138 -0.04 -8.79 26.68
N LYS A 139 -0.26 -8.44 25.40
CA LYS A 139 0.84 -8.24 24.45
C LYS A 139 1.46 -6.87 24.59
N HIS A 140 0.68 -5.80 24.40
CA HIS A 140 1.17 -4.42 24.48
C HIS A 140 0.10 -3.50 25.07
N PRO A 141 0.26 -3.01 26.32
CA PRO A 141 -0.81 -2.34 27.07
C PRO A 141 -1.27 -1.00 26.49
N LYS A 142 -0.42 -0.30 25.76
CA LYS A 142 -0.70 1.04 25.22
C LYS A 142 -1.08 1.04 23.74
N ARG A 143 -1.04 -0.12 23.06
CA ARG A 143 -1.23 -0.20 21.60
C ARG A 143 -2.64 -0.64 21.25
N ARG A 144 -3.13 -0.12 20.12
CA ARG A 144 -4.44 -0.44 19.56
C ARG A 144 -4.25 -1.29 18.31
N TYR A 145 -5.09 -2.30 18.13
CA TYR A 145 -4.96 -3.26 17.04
C TYR A 145 -6.19 -3.32 16.15
N ILE A 146 -5.93 -3.70 14.90
CA ILE A 146 -6.96 -4.07 13.92
C ILE A 146 -6.68 -5.49 13.48
N GLY A 147 -7.63 -6.38 13.68
CA GLY A 147 -7.59 -7.76 13.22
C GLY A 147 -8.75 -8.11 12.31
N VAL A 148 -8.67 -9.27 11.67
CA VAL A 148 -9.76 -9.88 10.91
C VAL A 148 -10.07 -11.25 11.51
N VAL A 149 -11.33 -11.45 11.86
CA VAL A 149 -11.87 -12.71 12.39
C VAL A 149 -12.61 -13.49 11.30
N PHE A 150 -12.72 -14.80 11.41
CA PHE A 150 -13.38 -15.59 10.36
C PHE A 150 -14.89 -15.54 10.45
N ASP A 151 -15.39 -15.70 11.66
CA ASP A 151 -16.80 -15.72 11.97
C ASP A 151 -17.20 -14.32 12.44
N LYS A 152 -18.43 -13.91 12.10
CA LYS A 152 -18.88 -12.57 12.49
C LYS A 152 -18.95 -12.41 14.01
N GLU A 153 -19.34 -13.44 14.74
CA GLU A 153 -19.52 -13.37 16.20
C GLU A 153 -18.22 -13.48 17.00
N GLU A 154 -17.10 -13.75 16.33
CA GLU A 154 -15.80 -13.92 16.97
C GLU A 154 -15.23 -12.57 17.48
N GLN A 155 -14.68 -12.61 18.70
CA GLN A 155 -14.12 -11.44 19.37
C GLN A 155 -12.61 -11.58 19.57
N LEU A 156 -11.91 -10.47 19.33
CA LEU A 156 -10.48 -10.31 19.61
C LEU A 156 -10.30 -9.46 20.88
N PRO A 157 -9.23 -9.67 21.67
CA PRO A 157 -8.13 -10.63 21.46
C PRO A 157 -8.48 -12.07 21.85
N HIS A 158 -7.87 -13.06 21.19
CA HIS A 158 -7.98 -14.45 21.62
C HIS A 158 -7.23 -14.71 22.94
N PRO A 159 -7.70 -15.66 23.77
CA PRO A 159 -6.98 -16.04 24.98
C PRO A 159 -5.68 -16.76 24.63
N ARG A 160 -4.61 -16.51 25.40
CA ARG A 160 -3.23 -16.95 25.12
C ARG A 160 -3.06 -18.45 24.83
N ASN A 161 -3.86 -19.29 25.48
CA ASN A 161 -3.74 -20.75 25.40
C ASN A 161 -4.77 -21.40 24.47
N ALA A 162 -5.62 -20.62 23.78
CA ALA A 162 -6.53 -21.18 22.80
C ALA A 162 -5.80 -21.58 21.51
N PRO A 163 -6.26 -22.63 20.82
CA PRO A 163 -5.74 -22.98 19.51
C PRO A 163 -5.95 -21.84 18.50
N SER A 164 -4.91 -21.56 17.70
CA SER A 164 -5.00 -20.57 16.62
C SER A 164 -5.95 -21.05 15.54
N ARG A 165 -7.02 -20.29 15.29
CA ARG A 165 -7.95 -20.57 14.19
C ARG A 165 -7.29 -20.20 12.86
N ARG A 166 -7.46 -21.06 11.83
CA ARG A 166 -6.87 -20.88 10.49
C ARG A 166 -7.83 -21.40 9.43
N LYS A 167 -7.86 -20.76 8.26
CA LYS A 167 -8.56 -21.26 7.07
C LYS A 167 -7.58 -21.95 6.12
N LEU A 168 -7.98 -23.09 5.56
CA LEU A 168 -7.21 -23.80 4.54
C LEU A 168 -7.25 -23.06 3.19
N ASN A 169 -8.39 -22.45 2.84
CA ASN A 169 -8.60 -21.71 1.58
C ASN A 169 -8.22 -22.52 0.31
N MET A 170 -8.48 -23.82 0.31
CA MET A 170 -8.26 -24.71 -0.84
C MET A 170 -9.53 -25.48 -1.13
N ALA A 171 -9.79 -25.73 -2.42
CA ALA A 171 -10.87 -26.61 -2.87
C ALA A 171 -10.29 -27.96 -3.27
N ALA A 172 -11.00 -29.04 -2.94
CA ALA A 172 -10.64 -30.38 -3.40
C ALA A 172 -10.93 -30.47 -4.90
N VAL A 173 -9.88 -30.69 -5.69
CA VAL A 173 -10.00 -30.94 -7.13
C VAL A 173 -9.53 -32.37 -7.37
N PRO A 174 -10.35 -33.23 -8.00
CA PRO A 174 -9.89 -34.57 -8.37
C PRO A 174 -8.68 -34.43 -9.29
N MET A 175 -7.63 -35.21 -9.01
CA MET A 175 -6.45 -35.21 -9.87
C MET A 175 -6.86 -35.73 -11.24
N ALA A 176 -6.66 -34.94 -12.29
CA ALA A 176 -6.91 -35.39 -13.65
C ALA A 176 -6.01 -36.59 -13.93
N GLU A 177 -6.62 -37.71 -14.36
CA GLU A 177 -5.85 -38.85 -14.84
C GLU A 177 -4.99 -38.38 -16.02
N ARG A 178 -3.70 -38.68 -15.95
CA ARG A 178 -2.77 -38.35 -17.01
C ARG A 178 -3.16 -39.23 -18.19
N VAL A 179 -3.85 -38.67 -19.18
CA VAL A 179 -4.09 -39.34 -20.46
C VAL A 179 -2.71 -39.64 -21.06
N VAL A 180 -2.33 -40.91 -21.02
CA VAL A 180 -1.18 -41.39 -21.78
C VAL A 180 -1.57 -41.18 -23.23
N ALA A 181 -0.83 -40.33 -23.94
CA ALA A 181 -1.05 -40.16 -25.37
C ALA A 181 -0.94 -41.56 -26.02
N GLN A 182 -2.04 -42.03 -26.61
CA GLN A 182 -1.96 -43.20 -27.48
C GLN A 182 -0.96 -42.88 -28.59
N SER A 183 0.00 -43.77 -28.78
CA SER A 183 0.93 -43.73 -29.90
C SER A 183 0.15 -43.60 -31.21
N ASP A 184 0.62 -42.74 -32.11
CA ASP A 184 0.07 -42.67 -33.47
C ASP A 184 0.22 -44.04 -34.15
N LEU A 185 -0.90 -44.58 -34.66
CA LEU A 185 -0.90 -45.84 -35.41
C LEU A 185 -0.18 -45.64 -36.74
N VAL A 186 0.86 -46.44 -37.00
CA VAL A 186 1.55 -46.45 -38.30
C VAL A 186 1.09 -47.69 -39.07
N ALA A 187 0.55 -47.48 -40.27
CA ALA A 187 0.19 -48.54 -41.20
C ALA A 187 1.37 -48.82 -42.14
N SER A 188 1.87 -50.05 -42.15
CA SER A 188 2.81 -50.54 -43.18
C SER A 188 2.05 -51.40 -44.19
N VAL A 189 2.40 -51.26 -45.47
CA VAL A 189 1.80 -52.02 -46.57
C VAL A 189 2.80 -53.06 -47.05
N ASP A 190 2.49 -54.34 -46.83
CA ASP A 190 3.27 -55.46 -47.37
C ASP A 190 2.49 -56.14 -48.51
N GLU A 191 3.14 -57.00 -49.29
CA GLU A 191 2.55 -57.70 -50.45
C GLU A 191 1.32 -58.57 -50.10
N SER A 192 1.13 -58.90 -48.82
CA SER A 192 -0.01 -59.65 -48.29
C SER A 192 -1.12 -58.79 -47.64
N GLY A 193 -1.03 -57.45 -47.70
CA GLY A 193 -2.05 -56.52 -47.20
C GLY A 193 -1.52 -55.45 -46.25
N VAL A 194 -2.43 -54.58 -45.77
CA VAL A 194 -2.11 -53.49 -44.82
C VAL A 194 -2.08 -54.03 -43.40
N ARG A 195 -0.95 -53.89 -42.69
CA ARG A 195 -0.83 -54.19 -41.27
C ARG A 195 -0.72 -52.88 -40.49
N VAL A 196 -1.59 -52.69 -39.50
CA VAL A 196 -1.53 -51.58 -38.56
C VAL A 196 -0.91 -52.12 -37.28
N THR A 197 0.23 -51.55 -36.88
CA THR A 197 0.95 -51.97 -35.67
C THR A 197 1.13 -50.78 -34.72
N ASP A 198 1.07 -51.04 -33.43
CA ASP A 198 1.37 -50.05 -32.40
C ASP A 198 2.89 -49.77 -32.40
N VAL A 199 3.27 -48.49 -32.49
CA VAL A 199 4.67 -48.09 -32.27
C VAL A 199 4.89 -48.07 -30.76
N GLU A 200 5.80 -48.92 -30.26
CA GLU A 200 6.26 -48.83 -28.87
C GLU A 200 6.70 -47.40 -28.61
N ALA A 201 6.04 -46.75 -27.64
CA ALA A 201 6.39 -45.41 -27.23
C ALA A 201 7.85 -45.42 -26.79
N VAL A 202 8.74 -44.85 -27.61
CA VAL A 202 10.14 -44.66 -27.24
C VAL A 202 10.12 -43.86 -25.94
N GLU A 203 10.49 -44.51 -24.84
CA GLU A 203 10.70 -43.84 -23.58
C GLU A 203 11.85 -42.86 -23.80
N ALA A 204 11.51 -41.62 -24.16
CA ALA A 204 12.45 -40.53 -24.21
C ALA A 204 13.16 -40.52 -22.85
N GLU A 205 14.48 -40.74 -22.85
CA GLU A 205 15.31 -40.86 -21.66
C GLU A 205 14.79 -39.93 -20.58
N SER A 206 14.42 -40.49 -19.42
CA SER A 206 13.68 -39.82 -18.34
C SER A 206 14.49 -38.73 -17.60
N GLY A 207 15.43 -38.09 -18.28
CA GLY A 207 16.11 -36.89 -17.83
C GLY A 207 15.30 -35.64 -18.24
N PRO A 208 15.32 -34.57 -17.43
CA PRO A 208 14.74 -33.31 -17.86
C PRO A 208 15.50 -32.81 -19.10
N GLN A 209 14.84 -32.82 -20.26
CA GLN A 209 15.37 -32.22 -21.48
C GLN A 209 15.52 -30.70 -21.27
N LEU A 210 16.74 -30.27 -20.94
CA LEU A 210 17.05 -28.86 -20.78
C LEU A 210 17.18 -28.19 -22.15
N ARG A 211 16.58 -27.00 -22.30
CA ARG A 211 16.75 -26.18 -23.51
C ARG A 211 18.24 -25.89 -23.74
N PRO A 212 18.72 -25.75 -24.99
CA PRO A 212 20.10 -25.36 -25.26
C PRO A 212 20.48 -24.08 -24.47
N GLY A 213 21.48 -24.17 -23.60
CA GLY A 213 21.90 -23.08 -22.69
C GLY A 213 21.38 -23.15 -21.25
N TYR A 214 20.45 -24.07 -20.95
CA TYR A 214 20.09 -24.40 -19.57
C TYR A 214 20.97 -25.54 -19.08
N MET A 215 21.69 -25.30 -17.99
CA MET A 215 22.50 -26.31 -17.30
C MET A 215 21.81 -26.65 -15.98
N TYR A 216 21.84 -27.92 -15.58
CA TYR A 216 21.30 -28.34 -14.30
C TYR A 216 21.96 -27.54 -13.17
N ARG A 217 21.15 -26.84 -12.39
CA ARG A 217 21.62 -26.12 -11.20
C ARG A 217 21.46 -27.05 -10.01
N GLU A 218 22.58 -27.34 -9.35
CA GLU A 218 22.61 -28.11 -8.10
C GLU A 218 21.64 -27.52 -7.05
N ALA A 219 21.19 -28.37 -6.13
CA ALA A 219 20.28 -27.95 -5.08
C ALA A 219 20.95 -26.93 -4.14
N ASN A 220 20.17 -26.02 -3.53
CA ASN A 220 20.74 -24.95 -2.66
C ASN A 220 21.57 -25.51 -1.48
N TRP A 221 21.23 -26.71 -0.99
CA TRP A 221 21.98 -27.37 0.09
C TRP A 221 23.34 -27.93 -0.38
N GLU A 222 23.44 -28.36 -1.64
CA GLU A 222 24.69 -28.83 -2.27
C GLU A 222 25.62 -27.65 -2.51
N ILE A 223 25.08 -26.56 -3.06
CA ILE A 223 25.79 -25.30 -3.25
C ILE A 223 26.33 -24.78 -1.91
N GLY A 224 25.54 -24.88 -0.83
CA GLY A 224 25.95 -24.48 0.52
C GLY A 224 27.15 -25.25 1.07
N ARG A 225 27.30 -26.52 0.68
CA ARG A 225 28.44 -27.39 1.05
C ARG A 225 29.61 -27.32 0.09
N ALA A 226 29.57 -26.48 -0.94
CA ALA A 226 30.67 -26.33 -1.90
C ALA A 226 32.00 -25.96 -1.22
N ALA A 227 31.96 -25.15 -0.14
CA ALA A 227 33.14 -24.80 0.64
C ALA A 227 33.73 -26.02 1.37
N GLU A 228 32.89 -26.87 1.95
CA GLU A 228 33.31 -28.13 2.61
C GLU A 228 33.88 -29.13 1.59
N LYS A 229 33.20 -29.29 0.44
CA LYS A 229 33.65 -30.13 -0.67
C LYS A 229 35.00 -29.69 -1.23
N ALA A 230 35.25 -28.38 -1.28
CA ALA A 230 36.52 -27.82 -1.71
C ALA A 230 37.58 -27.78 -0.59
N GLY A 231 37.27 -28.25 0.63
CA GLY A 231 38.17 -28.19 1.78
C GLY A 231 38.51 -26.77 2.23
N ILE A 232 37.70 -25.77 1.87
CA ILE A 232 37.95 -24.36 2.17
C ILE A 232 37.40 -24.05 3.55
N THR A 233 38.27 -24.06 4.55
CA THR A 233 37.92 -23.62 5.90
C THR A 233 37.99 -22.09 6.00
N ALA A 234 37.01 -21.48 6.66
CA ALA A 234 37.03 -20.04 6.95
C ALA A 234 38.18 -19.71 7.91
N MET A 235 39.00 -18.72 7.56
CA MET A 235 40.08 -18.24 8.44
C MET A 235 39.51 -17.60 9.71
N PRO A 236 40.13 -17.82 10.89
CA PRO A 236 39.69 -17.20 12.15
C PRO A 236 39.76 -15.67 12.07
N HIS A 237 38.85 -15.00 12.78
CA HIS A 237 38.76 -13.54 12.77
C HIS A 237 39.69 -12.89 13.80
N ASP A 238 40.75 -12.23 13.32
CA ASP A 238 41.70 -11.50 14.17
C ASP A 238 41.20 -10.09 14.53
N ARG A 239 40.77 -9.89 15.77
CA ARG A 239 40.29 -8.58 16.27
C ARG A 239 41.39 -7.50 16.34
N GLY A 240 42.66 -7.90 16.41
CA GLY A 240 43.81 -6.99 16.47
C GLY A 240 44.23 -6.40 15.12
N ASN A 241 43.80 -6.98 14.00
CA ASN A 241 44.26 -6.58 12.67
C ASN A 241 43.22 -5.69 11.97
N ARG A 242 43.05 -4.47 12.48
CA ARG A 242 42.07 -3.48 11.97
C ARG A 242 42.26 -3.13 10.48
N TRP A 243 43.49 -3.26 9.98
CA TRP A 243 43.88 -2.91 8.61
C TRP A 243 43.85 -4.09 7.63
N LEU A 244 43.51 -5.31 8.06
CA LEU A 244 43.45 -6.50 7.22
C LEU A 244 42.48 -6.32 6.04
N ALA A 245 41.30 -5.74 6.31
CA ALA A 245 40.30 -5.48 5.29
C ALA A 245 40.80 -4.48 4.23
N TRP A 246 41.52 -3.44 4.66
CA TRP A 246 42.11 -2.44 3.78
C TRP A 246 43.21 -3.04 2.89
N ARG A 247 44.12 -3.84 3.46
CA ARG A 247 45.15 -4.56 2.68
C ARG A 247 44.54 -5.55 1.68
N LYS A 248 43.56 -6.37 2.09
CA LYS A 248 42.83 -7.26 1.17
C LYS A 248 42.09 -6.50 0.06
N ARG A 249 41.68 -5.25 0.30
CA ARG A 249 41.08 -4.39 -0.73
C ARG A 249 42.13 -3.92 -1.73
N GLN A 250 43.30 -3.46 -1.28
CA GLN A 250 44.40 -3.05 -2.17
C GLN A 250 44.89 -4.22 -3.03
N GLN A 251 45.14 -5.39 -2.42
CA GLN A 251 45.53 -6.59 -3.15
C GLN A 251 44.49 -7.01 -4.22
N ARG A 252 43.19 -6.88 -3.93
CA ARG A 252 42.14 -7.13 -4.93
C ARG A 252 42.17 -6.11 -6.06
N ALA A 253 42.42 -4.83 -5.76
CA ALA A 253 42.53 -3.79 -6.77
C ALA A 253 43.76 -4.01 -7.67
N GLU A 254 44.91 -4.35 -7.09
CA GLU A 254 46.14 -4.70 -7.82
C GLU A 254 45.94 -5.93 -8.70
N ARG A 255 45.37 -7.02 -8.17
CA ARG A 255 45.05 -8.23 -8.95
C ARG A 255 44.10 -7.94 -10.10
N ALA A 256 43.09 -7.10 -9.87
CA ALA A 256 42.17 -6.66 -10.92
C ALA A 256 42.88 -5.80 -11.99
N ALA A 257 43.82 -4.95 -11.58
CA ALA A 257 44.65 -4.16 -12.50
C ALA A 257 45.57 -5.06 -13.34
N GLN A 258 46.20 -6.07 -12.73
CA GLN A 258 47.00 -7.08 -13.42
C GLN A 258 46.16 -7.88 -14.43
N LEU A 259 44.96 -8.33 -14.05
CA LEU A 259 44.06 -9.03 -14.98
C LEU A 259 43.63 -8.13 -16.15
N LYS A 260 43.41 -6.83 -15.90
CA LYS A 260 43.09 -5.85 -16.95
C LYS A 260 44.27 -5.62 -17.90
N SER A 261 45.50 -5.52 -17.41
CA SER A 261 46.69 -5.35 -18.26
C SER A 261 46.94 -6.59 -19.14
N LEU A 262 46.80 -7.80 -18.58
CA LEU A 262 46.89 -9.05 -19.34
C LEU A 262 45.82 -9.16 -20.43
N LYS A 263 44.58 -8.72 -20.15
CA LYS A 263 43.50 -8.69 -21.14
C LYS A 263 43.73 -7.63 -22.23
N GLY A 264 44.37 -6.52 -21.89
CA GLY A 264 44.79 -5.47 -22.82
C GLY A 264 45.83 -5.97 -23.82
N ASN A 265 46.86 -6.68 -23.36
CA ASN A 265 47.91 -7.25 -24.21
C ASN A 265 47.39 -8.34 -25.16
N LYS A 266 46.36 -9.09 -24.77
CA LYS A 266 45.71 -10.07 -25.66
C LYS A 266 44.97 -9.44 -26.84
N LYS A 267 44.58 -8.15 -26.74
CA LYS A 267 43.96 -7.40 -27.84
C LYS A 267 44.99 -6.78 -28.79
N THR A 268 46.18 -6.42 -28.30
CA THR A 268 47.26 -5.88 -29.14
C THR A 268 48.02 -6.97 -29.89
N ALA A 269 48.16 -8.17 -29.32
CA ALA A 269 48.79 -9.33 -29.99
C ALA A 269 47.92 -10.01 -31.08
N LYS A 270 46.68 -9.52 -31.31
CA LYS A 270 45.74 -10.05 -32.30
C LYS A 270 45.50 -9.09 -33.48
N LYS A 271 46.30 -8.03 -33.57
CA LYS A 271 46.51 -7.18 -34.75
C LYS A 271 47.87 -7.51 -35.33
#